data_AF-A0A519JZC1-F1
#
_entry.id   AF-A0A519JZC1-F1
#
_cell.length_a   1.000
_cell.length_b   1.000
_cell.length_c   1.000
_cell.angle_alpha   90.00
_cell.angle_beta   90.00
_cell.angle_gamma   90.00
#
_symmetry.space_group_name_H-M   'P 1'
#
loop_
_entity.id
_entity.type
_entity.pdbx_description
1 polymer ?
#
loop_
_entity_poly.entity_id
_entity_poly.type
_entity_poly.pdbx_seq_one_letter_code
_entity_poly.pdbx_strand_id
1 'polypeptide(L)'
;PVGIQIFGGDEEAMAMSAKIVEAVNPDLIDINFGCPVKKVVCKGAGAAVLKDVDLMVRLTKAVIRSTNLPVTVKTRVGWDDNSINIDEVAERLQDIGVQALSIHGRTRAQLYKGEADWSHIARVKNNPRITMPIFGNGDVDSPEKALEYKNRYGIDGIMIGRAAIGYPWIFNEIKHYFKTGEHLPPPTMLDRIEAAQNHLNWAMEWKGEWTGIVETRRHYTNYFKGIHNFKEYRQKLVTLDTAEELFRAFDEIREAFGDYQFV
;
A
#
# COMPACT_ATOMS: atom_id res chain seq x y z
N PRO A 1 14.49 2.58 0.43
CA PRO A 1 13.82 3.70 -0.26
C PRO A 1 12.41 3.93 0.31
N VAL A 2 12.04 5.20 0.53
CA VAL A 2 10.74 5.67 0.99
C VAL A 2 10.30 6.79 0.05
N GLY A 3 9.09 6.68 -0.48
CA GLY A 3 8.46 7.72 -1.28
C GLY A 3 7.39 8.47 -0.50
N ILE A 4 7.23 9.76 -0.77
CA ILE A 4 6.09 10.53 -0.25
C ILE A 4 5.05 10.66 -1.36
N GLN A 5 3.83 10.22 -1.07
CA GLN A 5 2.71 10.27 -2.01
C GLN A 5 1.86 11.53 -1.79
N ILE A 6 1.62 12.29 -2.86
CA ILE A 6 0.77 13.48 -2.87
C ILE A 6 -0.50 13.27 -3.70
N PHE A 7 -1.53 14.08 -3.45
CA PHE A 7 -2.79 14.05 -4.21
C PHE A 7 -3.39 15.46 -4.28
N GLY A 8 -4.09 15.74 -5.38
CA GLY A 8 -4.71 17.05 -5.61
C GLY A 8 -5.42 17.09 -6.95
N GLY A 9 -6.20 18.16 -7.16
CA GLY A 9 -6.89 18.46 -8.43
C GLY A 9 -6.49 19.81 -9.01
N ASP A 10 -5.47 20.46 -8.44
CA ASP A 10 -4.98 21.78 -8.81
C ASP A 10 -3.46 21.73 -9.06
N GLU A 11 -3.01 22.35 -10.15
CA GLU A 11 -1.62 22.29 -10.62
C GLU A 11 -0.66 23.03 -9.70
N GLU A 12 -1.04 24.21 -9.23
CA GLU A 12 -0.22 25.06 -8.37
C GLU A 12 -0.03 24.40 -7.01
N ALA A 13 -1.10 23.89 -6.41
CA ALA A 13 -1.05 23.16 -5.16
C ALA A 13 -0.21 21.88 -5.26
N MET A 14 -0.32 21.13 -6.37
CA MET A 14 0.49 19.93 -6.62
C MET A 14 1.98 20.29 -6.79
N ALA A 15 2.28 21.33 -7.55
CA ALA A 15 3.65 21.85 -7.73
C ALA A 15 4.26 22.31 -6.40
N MET A 16 3.52 23.07 -5.59
CA MET A 16 3.97 23.50 -4.28
C MET A 16 4.18 22.33 -3.32
N SER A 17 3.27 21.35 -3.33
CA SER A 17 3.42 20.12 -2.55
C SER A 17 4.69 19.37 -2.92
N ALA A 18 5.02 19.26 -4.21
CA ALA A 18 6.25 18.62 -4.68
C ALA A 18 7.51 19.30 -4.12
N LYS A 19 7.55 20.64 -4.11
CA LYS A 19 8.66 21.42 -3.55
C LYS A 19 8.81 21.22 -2.03
N ILE A 20 7.69 21.19 -1.31
CA ILE A 20 7.69 20.93 0.14
C ILE A 20 8.21 19.51 0.43
N VAL A 21 7.76 18.54 -0.35
CA VAL A 21 8.18 17.14 -0.22
C VAL A 21 9.66 16.98 -0.54
N GLU A 22 10.17 17.64 -1.58
CA GLU A 22 11.60 17.63 -1.91
C GLU A 22 12.48 18.14 -0.76
N ALA A 23 12.01 19.12 0.01
CA ALA A 23 12.76 19.67 1.14
C ALA A 23 13.01 18.66 2.29
N VAL A 24 12.25 17.57 2.36
CA VAL A 24 12.48 16.47 3.32
C VAL A 24 13.22 15.27 2.70
N ASN A 25 13.70 15.42 1.46
CA ASN A 25 14.59 14.51 0.75
C ASN A 25 14.17 13.02 0.74
N PRO A 26 12.94 12.66 0.33
CA PRO A 26 12.56 11.27 0.11
C PRO A 26 13.26 10.71 -1.14
N ASP A 27 13.27 9.39 -1.32
CA ASP A 27 13.86 8.75 -2.50
C ASP A 27 13.07 9.04 -3.79
N LEU A 28 11.77 9.35 -3.67
CA LEU A 28 10.88 9.65 -4.78
C LEU A 28 9.62 10.42 -4.33
N ILE A 29 8.94 11.02 -5.31
CA ILE A 29 7.57 11.54 -5.16
C ILE A 29 6.61 10.62 -5.93
N ASP A 30 5.49 10.24 -5.31
CA ASP A 30 4.42 9.49 -5.98
C ASP A 30 3.13 10.33 -6.06
N ILE A 31 2.39 10.22 -7.15
CA ILE A 31 1.10 10.92 -7.31
C ILE A 31 -0.04 9.91 -7.23
N ASN A 32 -0.99 10.17 -6.34
CA ASN A 32 -2.18 9.34 -6.19
C ASN A 32 -3.30 9.76 -7.15
N PHE A 33 -3.57 8.91 -8.14
CA PHE A 33 -4.78 8.95 -8.97
C PHE A 33 -5.67 7.71 -8.75
N GLY A 34 -5.48 6.97 -7.65
CA GLY A 34 -6.19 5.72 -7.37
C GLY A 34 -7.22 5.77 -6.24
N CYS A 35 -7.19 6.80 -5.39
CA CYS A 35 -8.01 6.87 -4.18
C CYS A 35 -9.51 7.05 -4.52
N PRO A 36 -10.41 6.12 -4.13
CA PRO A 36 -11.83 6.21 -4.46
C PRO A 36 -12.67 6.97 -3.41
N VAL A 37 -12.05 7.39 -2.30
CA VAL A 37 -12.74 7.94 -1.12
C VAL A 37 -13.46 9.24 -1.48
N LYS A 38 -14.73 9.34 -1.07
CA LYS A 38 -15.63 10.46 -1.42
C LYS A 38 -15.02 11.83 -1.13
N LYS A 39 -14.39 12.01 0.05
CA LYS A 39 -13.75 13.29 0.45
C LYS A 39 -12.64 13.74 -0.52
N VAL A 40 -11.96 12.81 -1.18
CA VAL A 40 -10.89 13.09 -2.15
C VAL A 40 -11.51 13.32 -3.53
N VAL A 41 -12.37 12.41 -3.96
CA VAL A 41 -13.03 12.45 -5.28
C VAL A 41 -13.86 13.72 -5.49
N CYS A 42 -14.59 14.18 -4.46
CA CYS A 42 -15.40 15.40 -4.55
C CYS A 42 -14.57 16.69 -4.75
N LYS A 43 -13.24 16.64 -4.53
CA LYS A 43 -12.32 17.75 -4.79
C LYS A 43 -11.63 17.65 -6.16
N GLY A 44 -12.08 16.77 -7.04
CA GLY A 44 -11.44 16.54 -8.34
C GLY A 44 -10.07 15.87 -8.25
N ALA A 45 -9.77 15.20 -7.13
CA ALA A 45 -8.48 14.54 -6.88
C ALA A 45 -8.61 13.02 -6.83
N GLY A 46 -7.47 12.32 -6.72
CA GLY A 46 -7.44 10.86 -6.65
C GLY A 46 -8.05 10.24 -7.89
N ALA A 47 -8.90 9.23 -7.71
CA ALA A 47 -9.52 8.54 -8.84
C ALA A 47 -10.54 9.38 -9.62
N ALA A 48 -10.93 10.58 -9.16
CA ALA A 48 -11.76 11.49 -9.97
C ALA A 48 -11.04 11.94 -11.26
N VAL A 49 -9.71 12.06 -11.18
CA VAL A 49 -8.86 12.48 -12.30
C VAL A 49 -8.88 11.47 -13.45
N LEU A 50 -9.25 10.20 -13.20
CA LEU A 50 -9.42 9.19 -14.26
C LEU A 50 -10.55 9.53 -15.25
N LYS A 51 -11.40 10.52 -14.96
CA LYS A 51 -12.40 11.02 -15.92
C LYS A 51 -11.84 12.05 -16.91
N ASP A 52 -10.66 12.59 -16.63
CA ASP A 52 -10.03 13.67 -17.38
C ASP A 52 -8.51 13.43 -17.44
N VAL A 53 -8.09 12.70 -18.48
CA VAL A 53 -6.67 12.37 -18.70
C VAL A 53 -5.84 13.61 -19.03
N ASP A 54 -6.45 14.67 -19.58
CA ASP A 54 -5.79 15.95 -19.84
C ASP A 54 -5.43 16.66 -18.54
N LEU A 55 -6.35 16.70 -17.59
CA LEU A 55 -6.07 17.13 -16.22
C LEU A 55 -4.96 16.28 -15.59
N MET A 56 -5.01 14.94 -15.71
CA MET A 56 -3.97 14.06 -15.16
C MET A 56 -2.58 14.45 -15.65
N VAL A 57 -2.44 14.68 -16.96
CA VAL A 57 -1.19 15.08 -17.59
C VAL A 57 -0.73 16.45 -17.10
N ARG A 58 -1.63 17.43 -17.02
CA ARG A 58 -1.28 18.77 -16.52
C ARG A 58 -0.79 18.75 -15.08
N LEU A 59 -1.51 18.07 -14.18
CA LEU A 59 -1.13 17.91 -12.78
C LEU A 59 0.24 17.24 -12.65
N THR A 60 0.46 16.16 -13.40
CA THR A 60 1.72 15.41 -13.36
C THR A 60 2.89 16.23 -13.90
N LYS A 61 2.71 16.96 -15.01
CA LYS A 61 3.72 17.89 -15.54
C LYS A 61 4.09 18.98 -14.52
N ALA A 62 3.12 19.51 -13.79
CA ALA A 62 3.35 20.52 -12.76
C ALA A 62 4.25 19.99 -11.64
N VAL A 63 4.02 18.73 -11.20
CA VAL A 63 4.87 18.05 -10.21
C VAL A 63 6.27 17.79 -10.76
N ILE A 64 6.41 17.19 -11.95
CA ILE A 64 7.70 16.87 -12.57
C ILE A 64 8.57 18.13 -12.73
N ARG A 65 7.98 19.27 -13.10
CA ARG A 65 8.70 20.55 -13.23
C ARG A 65 9.12 21.18 -11.90
N SER A 66 8.61 20.66 -10.79
CA SER A 66 8.73 21.27 -9.46
C SER A 66 9.63 20.48 -8.51
N THR A 67 10.26 19.40 -8.98
CA THR A 67 11.23 18.60 -8.22
C THR A 67 12.27 17.97 -9.14
N ASN A 68 13.44 17.66 -8.61
CA ASN A 68 14.48 16.85 -9.23
C ASN A 68 14.39 15.36 -8.83
N LEU A 69 13.50 15.01 -7.91
CA LEU A 69 13.29 13.64 -7.47
C LEU A 69 12.55 12.83 -8.57
N PRO A 70 12.77 11.51 -8.65
CA PRO A 70 11.94 10.61 -9.44
C PRO A 70 10.45 10.80 -9.14
N VAL A 71 9.65 11.05 -10.19
CA VAL A 71 8.19 11.14 -10.06
C VAL A 71 7.57 9.85 -10.57
N THR A 72 6.76 9.22 -9.72
CA THR A 72 6.01 8.00 -10.01
C THR A 72 4.52 8.26 -9.86
N VAL A 73 3.70 7.38 -10.42
CA VAL A 73 2.24 7.49 -10.32
C VAL A 73 1.63 6.19 -9.85
N LYS A 74 0.66 6.28 -8.94
CA LYS A 74 -0.22 5.18 -8.57
C LYS A 74 -1.66 5.44 -8.98
N THR A 75 -2.23 4.54 -9.76
CA THR A 75 -3.58 4.69 -10.32
C THR A 75 -4.42 3.41 -10.26
N ARG A 76 -5.63 3.47 -10.82
CA ARG A 76 -6.56 2.37 -11.10
C ARG A 76 -6.73 2.20 -12.61
N VAL A 77 -7.35 1.11 -13.05
CA VAL A 77 -7.56 0.86 -14.50
C VAL A 77 -8.53 1.83 -15.18
N GLY A 78 -9.35 2.54 -14.41
CA GLY A 78 -10.39 3.44 -14.91
C GLY A 78 -11.35 3.91 -13.83
N TRP A 79 -12.31 4.77 -14.20
CA TRP A 79 -13.33 5.24 -13.28
C TRP A 79 -14.40 4.17 -12.98
N ASP A 80 -14.92 3.55 -14.03
CA ASP A 80 -15.84 2.41 -13.99
C ASP A 80 -15.58 1.51 -15.20
N ASP A 81 -16.35 0.44 -15.34
CA ASP A 81 -16.12 -0.59 -16.37
C ASP A 81 -16.39 -0.07 -17.79
N ASN A 82 -17.12 1.05 -17.94
CA ASN A 82 -17.35 1.73 -19.22
C ASN A 82 -16.28 2.80 -19.52
N SER A 83 -15.39 3.07 -18.56
CA SER A 83 -14.39 4.15 -18.61
C SER A 83 -13.01 3.63 -18.22
N ILE A 84 -12.58 2.53 -18.85
CA ILE A 84 -11.24 1.96 -18.71
C ILE A 84 -10.32 2.65 -19.71
N ASN A 85 -9.33 3.38 -19.21
CA ASN A 85 -8.43 4.23 -20.00
C ASN A 85 -6.95 4.05 -19.66
N ILE A 86 -6.61 2.93 -19.02
CA ILE A 86 -5.25 2.73 -18.48
C ILE A 86 -4.15 2.68 -19.54
N ASP A 87 -4.47 2.24 -20.77
CA ASP A 87 -3.51 2.22 -21.89
C ASP A 87 -3.11 3.63 -22.29
N GLU A 88 -4.09 4.52 -22.50
CA GLU A 88 -3.86 5.94 -22.79
C GLU A 88 -3.11 6.59 -21.62
N VAL A 89 -3.57 6.37 -20.39
CA VAL A 89 -2.93 6.92 -19.18
C VAL A 89 -1.45 6.53 -19.12
N ALA A 90 -1.12 5.26 -19.36
CA ALA A 90 0.26 4.78 -19.29
C ALA A 90 1.17 5.45 -20.33
N GLU A 91 0.73 5.51 -21.60
CA GLU A 91 1.52 6.16 -22.66
C GLU A 91 1.71 7.65 -22.37
N ARG A 92 0.63 8.35 -22.01
CA ARG A 92 0.67 9.79 -21.79
C ARG A 92 1.49 10.19 -20.57
N LEU A 93 1.48 9.39 -19.52
CA LEU A 93 2.29 9.63 -18.32
C LEU A 93 3.78 9.35 -18.60
N GLN A 94 4.09 8.30 -19.37
CA GLN A 94 5.46 8.04 -19.78
C GLN A 94 6.01 9.17 -20.67
N ASP A 95 5.24 9.61 -21.66
CA ASP A 95 5.64 10.65 -22.63
C ASP A 95 6.01 12.00 -21.95
N ILE A 96 5.59 12.21 -20.71
CA ILE A 96 5.86 13.42 -19.93
C ILE A 96 6.91 13.23 -18.84
N GLY A 97 7.48 12.03 -18.72
CA GLY A 97 8.62 11.74 -17.84
C GLY A 97 8.30 11.03 -16.52
N VAL A 98 7.13 10.39 -16.38
CA VAL A 98 6.88 9.52 -15.21
C VAL A 98 7.85 8.33 -15.25
N GLN A 99 8.51 8.07 -14.13
CA GLN A 99 9.57 7.07 -14.04
C GLN A 99 9.09 5.66 -13.67
N ALA A 100 7.89 5.52 -13.12
CA ALA A 100 7.23 4.24 -12.91
C ALA A 100 5.72 4.41 -12.71
N LEU A 101 4.95 3.38 -13.07
CA LEU A 101 3.50 3.36 -12.93
C LEU A 101 3.02 2.14 -12.14
N SER A 102 2.33 2.39 -11.03
CA SER A 102 1.68 1.38 -10.21
C SER A 102 0.17 1.33 -10.50
N ILE A 103 -0.33 0.18 -10.96
CA ILE A 103 -1.72 0.04 -11.41
C ILE A 103 -2.46 -0.91 -10.48
N HIS A 104 -3.51 -0.43 -9.84
CA HIS A 104 -4.45 -1.29 -9.14
C HIS A 104 -5.49 -1.84 -10.13
N GLY A 105 -5.59 -3.18 -10.23
CA GLY A 105 -6.44 -3.90 -11.20
C GLY A 105 -7.96 -3.78 -10.99
N ARG A 106 -8.45 -2.71 -10.35
CA ARG A 106 -9.89 -2.43 -10.22
C ARG A 106 -10.19 -1.03 -10.69
N THR A 107 -11.39 -0.81 -11.21
CA THR A 107 -11.92 0.53 -11.46
C THR A 107 -12.22 1.25 -10.15
N ARG A 108 -12.43 2.57 -10.19
CA ARG A 108 -12.84 3.33 -9.00
C ARG A 108 -14.17 2.82 -8.46
N ALA A 109 -15.15 2.58 -9.33
CA ALA A 109 -16.52 2.20 -8.95
C ALA A 109 -16.59 0.88 -8.17
N GLN A 110 -15.69 -0.06 -8.48
CA GLN A 110 -15.59 -1.34 -7.78
C GLN A 110 -15.13 -1.20 -6.31
N LEU A 111 -14.50 -0.08 -5.94
CA LEU A 111 -13.87 0.10 -4.61
C LEU A 111 -12.90 -1.05 -4.29
N TYR A 112 -13.31 -1.95 -3.38
CA TYR A 112 -12.60 -3.16 -2.98
C TYR A 112 -13.46 -4.43 -3.18
N LYS A 113 -14.57 -4.33 -3.93
CA LYS A 113 -15.44 -5.45 -4.27
C LYS A 113 -14.92 -6.20 -5.50
N GLY A 114 -15.40 -7.43 -5.67
CA GLY A 114 -14.95 -8.32 -6.75
C GLY A 114 -13.46 -8.64 -6.65
N GLU A 115 -12.89 -9.11 -7.74
CA GLU A 115 -11.47 -9.42 -7.88
C GLU A 115 -10.77 -8.34 -8.71
N ALA A 116 -9.49 -8.07 -8.43
CA ALA A 116 -8.69 -7.23 -9.29
C ALA A 116 -8.41 -7.95 -10.62
N ASP A 117 -8.83 -7.36 -11.73
CA ASP A 117 -8.49 -7.82 -13.07
C ASP A 117 -7.12 -7.26 -13.51
N TRP A 118 -6.14 -8.15 -13.53
CA TRP A 118 -4.77 -7.85 -13.95
C TRP A 118 -4.57 -7.92 -15.47
N SER A 119 -5.59 -8.32 -16.24
CA SER A 119 -5.51 -8.34 -17.71
C SER A 119 -5.18 -6.96 -18.29
N HIS A 120 -5.73 -5.90 -17.70
CA HIS A 120 -5.43 -4.51 -18.08
C HIS A 120 -3.98 -4.12 -17.76
N ILE A 121 -3.44 -4.59 -16.63
CA ILE A 121 -2.05 -4.32 -16.22
C ILE A 121 -1.10 -5.02 -17.20
N ALA A 122 -1.40 -6.26 -17.55
CA ALA A 122 -0.62 -7.03 -18.52
C ALA A 122 -0.63 -6.39 -19.91
N ARG A 123 -1.78 -5.87 -20.35
CA ARG A 123 -1.89 -5.15 -21.63
C ARG A 123 -0.97 -3.93 -21.67
N VAL A 124 -0.95 -3.15 -20.59
CA VAL A 124 -0.04 -2.00 -20.45
C VAL A 124 1.42 -2.45 -20.44
N LYS A 125 1.76 -3.47 -19.65
CA LYS A 125 3.14 -3.97 -19.56
C LYS A 125 3.66 -4.55 -20.87
N ASN A 126 2.79 -5.19 -21.66
CA ASN A 126 3.13 -5.78 -22.96
C ASN A 126 3.03 -4.78 -24.12
N ASN A 127 2.64 -3.52 -23.87
CA ASN A 127 2.65 -2.50 -24.89
C ASN A 127 4.11 -2.15 -25.25
N PRO A 128 4.55 -2.32 -26.51
CA PRO A 128 5.94 -2.11 -26.91
C PRO A 128 6.41 -0.66 -26.80
N ARG A 129 5.49 0.32 -26.68
CA ARG A 129 5.84 1.71 -26.41
C ARG A 129 6.23 1.93 -24.95
N ILE A 130 5.76 1.10 -24.03
CA ILE A 130 5.99 1.27 -22.59
C ILE A 130 7.35 0.70 -22.22
N THR A 131 8.24 1.57 -21.77
CA THR A 131 9.61 1.27 -21.33
C THR A 131 9.79 1.56 -19.83
N MET A 132 8.95 2.40 -19.23
CA MET A 132 8.95 2.61 -17.78
C MET A 132 8.50 1.33 -17.03
N PRO A 133 9.03 1.08 -15.83
CA PRO A 133 8.57 -0.02 -14.98
C PRO A 133 7.08 0.06 -14.62
N ILE A 134 6.38 -1.07 -14.76
CA ILE A 134 4.97 -1.24 -14.42
C ILE A 134 4.84 -2.17 -13.21
N PHE A 135 4.22 -1.65 -12.15
CA PHE A 135 3.96 -2.40 -10.92
C PHE A 135 2.49 -2.83 -10.85
N GLY A 136 2.27 -4.12 -10.65
CA GLY A 136 0.94 -4.69 -10.44
C GLY A 136 0.46 -4.54 -8.99
N ASN A 137 -0.81 -4.25 -8.79
CA ASN A 137 -1.41 -4.10 -7.46
C ASN A 137 -2.85 -4.63 -7.41
N GLY A 138 -3.17 -5.34 -6.34
CA GLY A 138 -4.52 -5.84 -6.08
C GLY A 138 -4.51 -7.32 -5.73
N ASP A 139 -5.06 -7.63 -4.56
CA ASP A 139 -5.37 -8.99 -4.08
C ASP A 139 -4.20 -10.00 -4.04
N VAL A 140 -2.96 -9.53 -4.04
CA VAL A 140 -1.80 -10.38 -3.76
C VAL A 140 -1.62 -10.50 -2.25
N ASP A 141 -1.74 -11.73 -1.75
CA ASP A 141 -1.75 -12.07 -0.33
C ASP A 141 -0.92 -13.32 0.01
N SER A 142 -0.23 -13.93 -0.96
CA SER A 142 0.64 -15.08 -0.72
C SER A 142 1.87 -15.09 -1.64
N PRO A 143 2.95 -15.81 -1.27
CA PRO A 143 4.11 -16.04 -2.12
C PRO A 143 3.81 -16.67 -3.49
N GLU A 144 2.93 -17.67 -3.52
CA GLU A 144 2.53 -18.38 -4.72
C GLU A 144 1.78 -17.46 -5.66
N LYS A 145 0.80 -16.72 -5.14
CA LYS A 145 0.02 -15.76 -5.93
C LYS A 145 0.91 -14.66 -6.48
N ALA A 146 1.86 -14.16 -5.68
CA ALA A 146 2.84 -13.19 -6.14
C ALA A 146 3.69 -13.74 -7.30
N LEU A 147 4.16 -14.98 -7.21
CA LEU A 147 4.97 -15.62 -8.27
C LEU A 147 4.14 -15.89 -9.53
N GLU A 148 2.94 -16.45 -9.36
CA GLU A 148 1.99 -16.69 -10.45
C GLU A 148 1.72 -15.40 -11.20
N TYR A 149 1.36 -14.33 -10.49
CA TYR A 149 0.98 -13.06 -11.12
C TYR A 149 2.16 -12.38 -11.80
N LYS A 150 3.37 -12.46 -11.21
CA LYS A 150 4.59 -12.00 -11.86
C LYS A 150 4.81 -12.72 -13.20
N ASN A 151 4.75 -14.05 -13.19
CA ASN A 151 5.01 -14.87 -14.38
C ASN A 151 3.92 -14.72 -15.44
N ARG A 152 2.66 -14.69 -15.02
CA ARG A 152 1.49 -14.61 -15.91
C ARG A 152 1.34 -13.25 -16.58
N TYR A 153 1.64 -12.17 -15.87
CA TYR A 153 1.38 -10.81 -16.36
C TYR A 153 2.64 -10.02 -16.73
N GLY A 154 3.84 -10.57 -16.50
CA GLY A 154 5.11 -9.99 -16.94
C GLY A 154 5.50 -8.66 -16.28
N ILE A 155 4.85 -8.31 -15.17
CA ILE A 155 5.07 -7.06 -14.41
C ILE A 155 6.48 -6.97 -13.79
N ASP A 156 6.96 -5.74 -13.61
CA ASP A 156 8.31 -5.47 -13.07
C ASP A 156 8.36 -5.56 -11.53
N GLY A 157 7.22 -5.37 -10.87
CA GLY A 157 7.11 -5.49 -9.42
C GLY A 157 5.66 -5.54 -8.94
N ILE A 158 5.50 -5.93 -7.67
CA ILE A 158 4.18 -6.05 -7.04
C ILE A 158 4.12 -5.09 -5.86
N MET A 159 3.05 -4.30 -5.79
CA MET A 159 2.74 -3.51 -4.61
C MET A 159 1.72 -4.27 -3.74
N ILE A 160 2.05 -4.47 -2.47
CA ILE A 160 1.22 -5.19 -1.49
C ILE A 160 0.72 -4.20 -0.46
N GLY A 161 -0.58 -4.22 -0.20
CA GLY A 161 -1.25 -3.34 0.77
C GLY A 161 -1.83 -4.13 1.93
N ARG A 162 -3.11 -4.50 1.81
CA ARG A 162 -3.90 -5.12 2.89
C ARG A 162 -3.25 -6.35 3.54
N ALA A 163 -2.62 -7.22 2.75
CA ALA A 163 -1.98 -8.43 3.25
C ALA A 163 -0.77 -8.17 4.15
N ALA A 164 -0.13 -6.99 4.06
CA ALA A 164 0.98 -6.62 4.95
C ALA A 164 0.53 -6.02 6.28
N ILE A 165 -0.75 -5.62 6.42
CA ILE A 165 -1.25 -4.97 7.63
C ILE A 165 -1.35 -6.01 8.74
N GLY A 166 -0.52 -5.88 9.78
CA GLY A 166 -0.42 -6.86 10.87
C GLY A 166 0.29 -8.16 10.48
N TYR A 167 0.83 -8.24 9.25
CA TYR A 167 1.61 -9.37 8.77
C TYR A 167 2.77 -8.89 7.86
N PRO A 168 3.74 -8.13 8.41
CA PRO A 168 4.88 -7.61 7.64
C PRO A 168 5.79 -8.69 7.05
N TRP A 169 5.74 -9.93 7.55
CA TRP A 169 6.59 -11.05 7.08
C TRP A 169 6.36 -11.44 5.62
N ILE A 170 5.18 -11.13 5.05
CA ILE A 170 4.82 -11.44 3.66
C ILE A 170 5.90 -11.01 2.65
N PHE A 171 6.59 -9.89 2.90
CA PHE A 171 7.64 -9.42 2.00
C PHE A 171 8.87 -10.33 1.98
N ASN A 172 9.28 -10.87 3.14
CA ASN A 172 10.40 -11.78 3.24
C ASN A 172 10.04 -13.18 2.75
N GLU A 173 8.81 -13.64 3.04
CA GLU A 173 8.27 -14.90 2.51
C GLU A 173 8.24 -14.90 0.98
N ILE A 174 7.72 -13.84 0.36
CA ILE A 174 7.71 -13.69 -1.10
C ILE A 174 9.14 -13.71 -1.66
N LYS A 175 10.06 -12.92 -1.07
CA LYS A 175 11.45 -12.87 -1.53
C LYS A 175 12.14 -14.23 -1.43
N HIS A 176 11.90 -14.96 -0.34
CA HIS A 176 12.46 -16.28 -0.14
C HIS A 176 11.89 -17.27 -1.16
N TYR A 177 10.57 -17.35 -1.28
CA TYR A 177 9.89 -18.23 -2.23
C TYR A 177 10.31 -17.97 -3.69
N PHE A 178 10.49 -16.71 -4.08
CA PHE A 178 10.98 -16.35 -5.42
C PHE A 178 12.41 -16.85 -5.67
N LYS A 179 13.23 -16.97 -4.63
CA LYS A 179 14.64 -17.39 -4.73
C LYS A 179 14.80 -18.90 -4.67
N THR A 180 14.01 -19.59 -3.85
CA THR A 180 14.22 -21.00 -3.51
C THR A 180 13.12 -21.93 -4.05
N GLY A 181 11.92 -21.40 -4.30
CA GLY A 181 10.72 -22.22 -4.54
C GLY A 181 10.17 -22.89 -3.27
N GLU A 182 10.72 -22.57 -2.10
CA GLU A 182 10.35 -23.14 -0.80
C GLU A 182 9.72 -22.09 0.10
N HIS A 183 8.90 -22.51 1.06
CA HIS A 183 8.28 -21.62 2.04
C HIS A 183 9.19 -21.41 3.25
N LEU A 184 9.21 -20.17 3.76
CA LEU A 184 9.66 -19.93 5.12
C LEU A 184 8.64 -20.50 6.11
N PRO A 185 9.09 -20.89 7.32
CA PRO A 185 8.17 -21.11 8.42
C PRO A 185 7.31 -19.86 8.66
N PRO A 186 6.00 -20.01 8.90
CA PRO A 186 5.15 -18.88 9.23
C PRO A 186 5.59 -18.26 10.57
N PRO A 187 5.30 -16.97 10.81
CA PRO A 187 5.65 -16.31 12.06
C PRO A 187 4.87 -16.95 13.22
N THR A 188 5.61 -17.25 14.28
CA THR A 188 5.10 -17.81 15.53
C THR A 188 4.24 -16.79 16.28
N MET A 189 3.59 -17.23 17.36
CA MET A 189 2.88 -16.30 18.23
C MET A 189 3.84 -15.29 18.87
N LEU A 190 5.06 -15.72 19.22
CA LEU A 190 6.10 -14.86 19.78
C LEU A 190 6.52 -13.77 18.79
N ASP A 191 6.73 -14.11 17.51
CA ASP A 191 7.05 -13.14 16.46
C ASP A 191 5.94 -12.07 16.32
N ARG A 192 4.67 -12.50 16.41
CA ARG A 192 3.51 -11.58 16.32
C ARG A 192 3.40 -10.67 17.52
N ILE A 193 3.64 -11.19 18.73
CA ILE A 193 3.69 -10.39 19.96
C ILE A 193 4.81 -9.35 19.85
N GLU A 194 6.02 -9.77 19.48
CA GLU A 194 7.18 -8.89 19.32
C GLU A 194 6.90 -7.78 18.30
N ALA A 195 6.36 -8.12 17.12
CA ALA A 195 6.03 -7.13 16.11
C ALA A 195 4.97 -6.12 16.58
N ALA A 196 3.97 -6.57 17.36
CA ALA A 196 2.97 -5.68 17.94
C ALA A 196 3.58 -4.75 19.02
N GLN A 197 4.45 -5.29 19.87
CA GLN A 197 5.18 -4.52 20.89
C GLN A 197 6.11 -3.47 20.26
N ASN A 198 6.87 -3.85 19.24
CA ASN A 198 7.74 -2.94 18.51
C ASN A 198 6.94 -1.82 17.84
N HIS A 199 5.80 -2.15 17.22
CA HIS A 199 4.91 -1.14 16.64
C HIS A 199 4.39 -0.16 17.70
N LEU A 200 3.98 -0.64 18.88
CA LEU A 200 3.58 0.21 19.99
C LEU A 200 4.73 1.14 20.42
N ASN A 201 5.92 0.59 20.66
CA ASN A 201 7.11 1.34 21.06
C ASN A 201 7.45 2.45 20.07
N TRP A 202 7.59 2.13 18.78
CA TRP A 202 7.91 3.12 17.76
C TRP A 202 6.82 4.17 17.60
N ALA A 203 5.56 3.80 17.76
CA ALA A 203 4.45 4.76 17.70
C ALA A 203 4.51 5.75 18.87
N MET A 204 4.84 5.28 20.08
CA MET A 204 5.00 6.13 21.25
C MET A 204 6.24 7.03 21.14
N GLU A 205 7.37 6.48 20.69
CA GLU A 205 8.60 7.23 20.46
C GLU A 205 8.39 8.37 19.45
N TRP A 206 7.68 8.10 18.36
CA TRP A 206 7.47 9.07 17.29
C TRP A 206 6.35 10.07 17.57
N LYS A 207 5.24 9.65 18.21
CA LYS A 207 4.00 10.44 18.32
C LYS A 207 3.67 10.88 19.73
N GLY A 208 4.48 10.49 20.71
CA GLY A 208 4.17 10.57 22.13
C GLY A 208 3.29 9.41 22.60
N GLU A 209 3.35 9.12 23.89
CA GLU A 209 2.75 7.92 24.51
C GLU A 209 1.25 7.78 24.19
N TRP A 210 0.43 8.77 24.54
CA TRP A 210 -1.01 8.71 24.34
C TRP A 210 -1.41 8.48 22.88
N THR A 211 -0.85 9.26 21.96
CA THR A 211 -1.14 9.13 20.52
C THR A 211 -0.66 7.79 19.98
N GLY A 212 0.54 7.36 20.38
CA GLY A 212 1.10 6.06 20.01
C GLY A 212 0.20 4.90 20.43
N ILE A 213 -0.29 4.93 21.68
CA ILE A 213 -1.23 3.94 22.21
C ILE A 213 -2.54 3.95 21.41
N VAL A 214 -3.22 5.09 21.30
CA VAL A 214 -4.56 5.14 20.68
C VAL A 214 -4.51 4.75 19.21
N GLU A 215 -3.49 5.19 18.46
CA GLU A 215 -3.39 4.90 17.04
C GLU A 215 -3.01 3.45 16.74
N THR A 216 -2.33 2.75 17.67
CA THR A 216 -1.91 1.36 17.45
C THR A 216 -3.01 0.33 17.70
N ARG A 217 -4.06 0.69 18.46
CA ARG A 217 -5.22 -0.18 18.75
C ARG A 217 -5.83 -0.85 17.52
N ARG A 218 -5.92 -0.11 16.40
CA ARG A 218 -6.49 -0.64 15.14
C ARG A 218 -5.66 -1.75 14.51
N HIS A 219 -4.41 -1.92 14.90
CA HIS A 219 -3.49 -2.90 14.32
C HIS A 219 -3.52 -4.25 15.04
N TYR A 220 -3.80 -4.29 16.34
CA TYR A 220 -3.83 -5.53 17.13
C TYR A 220 -4.78 -6.59 16.56
N THR A 221 -5.90 -6.15 15.97
CA THR A 221 -6.84 -7.07 15.33
C THR A 221 -6.20 -7.88 14.21
N ASN A 222 -5.25 -7.31 13.49
CA ASN A 222 -4.60 -7.94 12.35
C ASN A 222 -3.43 -8.84 12.79
N TYR A 223 -2.60 -8.41 13.74
CA TYR A 223 -1.52 -9.25 14.30
C TYR A 223 -2.06 -10.57 14.88
N PHE A 224 -3.19 -10.47 15.61
CA PHE A 224 -3.79 -11.60 16.33
C PHE A 224 -5.06 -12.13 15.65
N LYS A 225 -5.14 -12.03 14.32
CA LYS A 225 -6.25 -12.60 13.55
C LYS A 225 -6.14 -14.14 13.52
N GLY A 226 -7.27 -14.82 13.63
CA GLY A 226 -7.35 -16.29 13.50
C GLY A 226 -7.00 -17.07 14.77
N ILE A 227 -6.80 -16.40 15.91
CA ILE A 227 -6.47 -17.04 17.18
C ILE A 227 -7.76 -17.36 17.95
N HIS A 228 -7.97 -18.63 18.28
CA HIS A 228 -9.11 -19.07 19.08
C HIS A 228 -9.06 -18.49 20.50
N ASN A 229 -10.20 -18.13 21.07
CA ASN A 229 -10.32 -17.54 22.43
C ASN A 229 -9.48 -16.27 22.70
N PHE A 230 -9.07 -15.53 21.66
CA PHE A 230 -8.27 -14.31 21.82
C PHE A 230 -9.08 -13.02 22.10
N LYS A 231 -10.42 -13.12 22.11
CA LYS A 231 -11.30 -11.94 22.16
C LYS A 231 -11.06 -11.06 23.40
N GLU A 232 -10.88 -11.67 24.56
CA GLU A 232 -10.66 -10.96 25.83
C GLU A 232 -9.35 -10.17 25.81
N TYR A 233 -8.26 -10.81 25.39
CA TYR A 233 -6.94 -10.17 25.26
C TYR A 233 -6.96 -9.00 24.28
N ARG A 234 -7.61 -9.19 23.13
CA ARG A 234 -7.82 -8.10 22.17
C ARG A 234 -8.59 -6.94 22.78
N GLN A 235 -9.62 -7.23 23.59
CA GLN A 235 -10.40 -6.18 24.26
C GLN A 235 -9.51 -5.39 25.21
N LYS A 236 -8.69 -6.05 26.04
CA LYS A 236 -7.69 -5.38 26.89
C LYS A 236 -6.78 -4.46 26.07
N LEU A 237 -6.17 -4.98 25.01
CA LEU A 237 -5.24 -4.22 24.16
C LEU A 237 -5.87 -2.96 23.52
N VAL A 238 -7.18 -2.96 23.25
CA VAL A 238 -7.86 -1.80 22.64
C VAL A 238 -8.50 -0.85 23.64
N THR A 239 -8.49 -1.15 24.94
CA THR A 239 -9.09 -0.31 25.98
C THR A 239 -8.08 0.24 26.99
N LEU A 240 -6.94 -0.42 27.19
CA LEU A 240 -5.91 0.04 28.12
C LEU A 240 -5.23 1.32 27.61
N ASP A 241 -5.00 2.26 28.53
CA ASP A 241 -4.59 3.63 28.23
C ASP A 241 -3.13 3.93 28.59
N THR A 242 -2.43 2.99 29.23
CA THR A 242 -1.02 3.15 29.63
C THR A 242 -0.11 2.12 28.97
N ALA A 243 1.14 2.51 28.71
CA ALA A 243 2.12 1.59 28.15
C ALA A 243 2.36 0.39 29.08
N GLU A 244 2.48 0.64 30.39
CA GLU A 244 2.73 -0.41 31.40
C GLU A 244 1.65 -1.50 31.37
N GLU A 245 0.37 -1.14 31.38
CA GLU A 245 -0.72 -2.11 31.33
C GLU A 245 -0.75 -2.87 30.01
N LEU A 246 -0.43 -2.21 28.89
CA LEU A 246 -0.34 -2.86 27.58
C LEU A 246 0.81 -3.87 27.52
N PHE A 247 1.98 -3.54 28.05
CA PHE A 247 3.11 -4.48 28.13
C PHE A 247 2.78 -5.69 29.01
N ARG A 248 2.14 -5.48 30.16
CA ARG A 248 1.62 -6.59 30.98
C ARG A 248 0.61 -7.44 30.21
N ALA A 249 -0.31 -6.83 29.45
CA ALA A 249 -1.25 -7.58 28.62
C ALA A 249 -0.54 -8.40 27.52
N PHE A 250 0.56 -7.90 26.94
CA PHE A 250 1.39 -8.69 26.03
C PHE A 250 2.09 -9.86 26.73
N ASP A 251 2.54 -9.68 27.97
CA ASP A 251 3.14 -10.76 28.77
C ASP A 251 2.09 -11.85 29.09
N GLU A 252 0.87 -11.47 29.49
CA GLU A 252 -0.25 -12.41 29.68
C GLU A 252 -0.55 -13.19 28.40
N ILE A 253 -0.56 -12.50 27.24
CA ILE A 253 -0.74 -13.14 25.94
C ILE A 253 0.39 -14.13 25.65
N ARG A 254 1.63 -13.77 25.98
CA ARG A 254 2.80 -14.64 25.80
C ARG A 254 2.67 -15.91 26.63
N GLU A 255 2.24 -15.80 27.88
CA GLU A 255 2.03 -16.95 28.77
C GLU A 255 0.88 -17.85 28.28
N ALA A 256 -0.23 -17.25 27.86
CA ALA A 256 -1.41 -18.01 27.45
C ALA A 256 -1.33 -18.62 26.04
N PHE A 257 -0.58 -18.00 25.12
CA PHE A 257 -0.55 -18.36 23.70
C PHE A 257 0.85 -18.56 23.13
N GLY A 258 1.92 -18.51 23.91
CA GLY A 258 3.31 -18.59 23.40
C GLY A 258 3.55 -19.78 22.47
N ASP A 259 2.97 -20.93 22.79
CA ASP A 259 3.09 -22.17 22.01
C ASP A 259 1.98 -22.34 20.95
N TYR A 260 1.13 -21.33 20.74
CA TYR A 260 0.02 -21.39 19.79
C TYR A 260 0.52 -21.65 18.37
N GLN A 261 0.04 -22.75 17.80
CA GLN A 261 0.33 -23.15 16.43
C GLN A 261 -0.75 -22.60 15.51
N PHE A 262 -0.32 -21.79 14.53
CA PHE A 262 -1.19 -21.33 13.45
C PHE A 262 -1.42 -22.48 12.48
N VAL A 263 -2.68 -22.88 12.32
CA VAL A 263 -3.14 -23.89 11.35
C VAL A 263 -3.58 -23.19 10.07
#